data_AF-A0A7Y3TPL9-F1
#
_entry.id   AF-A0A7Y3TPL9-F1
#
_cell.length_a   1.000
_cell.length_b   1.000
_cell.length_c   1.000
_cell.angle_alpha   90.00
_cell.angle_beta   90.00
_cell.angle_gamma   90.00
#
_symmetry.space_group_name_H-M   'P 1'
#
loop_
_entity.id
_entity.type
_entity.pdbx_description
1 polymer ?
#
loop_
_entity_poly.entity_id
_entity_poly.type
_entity_poly.pdbx_seq_one_letter_code
_entity_poly.pdbx_strand_id
1 'polypeptide(L)' 'MEIIGVVASIVYAGGIWKFWTGFNRTNFSQGRWYLAPLWPVLIFNKPYRQNFNKALKG' A
#
# COMPACT_ATOMS: atom_id res chain seq x y z
N MET A 1 -3.38 19.11 16.20
CA MET A 1 -4.19 18.53 15.09
C MET A 1 -3.46 18.61 13.75
N GLU A 2 -2.62 19.63 13.50
CA GLU A 2 -2.03 19.86 12.16
C GLU A 2 -0.95 18.83 11.76
N ILE A 3 -0.02 18.48 12.64
CA ILE A 3 1.12 17.61 12.27
C ILE A 3 0.68 16.15 12.05
N ILE A 4 -0.18 15.61 12.90
CA ILE A 4 -0.62 14.20 12.81
C ILE A 4 -1.39 13.95 11.51
N GLY A 5 -2.26 14.88 11.10
CA GLY A 5 -2.99 14.78 9.84
C GLY A 5 -2.07 14.82 8.61
N VAL A 6 -1.06 15.69 8.64
CA VAL A 6 -0.05 15.78 7.57
C VAL A 6 0.79 14.50 7.49
N VAL A 7 1.28 14.00 8.62
CA VAL A 7 2.06 12.75 8.67
C VAL A 7 1.22 11.58 8.18
N ALA A 8 -0.03 11.45 8.64
CA ALA A 8 -0.94 10.40 8.20
C ALA A 8 -1.19 10.46 6.69
N SER A 9 -1.36 11.67 6.13
CA SER A 9 -1.57 11.87 4.68
C SER A 9 -0.34 11.49 3.87
N ILE A 10 0.87 11.85 4.33
CA ILE A 10 2.13 11.46 3.69
C ILE A 10 2.30 9.94 3.71
N VAL A 11 2.05 9.30 4.86
CA VAL A 11 2.12 7.84 5.00
C VAL A 11 1.10 7.16 4.10
N TYR A 12 -0.13 7.66 4.07
CA TYR A 12 -1.21 7.15 3.23
C TYR A 12 -0.87 7.20 1.74
N ALA A 13 -0.51 8.39 1.24
CA ALA A 13 -0.14 8.60 -0.15
C ALA A 13 1.15 7.83 -0.51
N GLY A 14 2.13 7.79 0.39
CA GLY A 14 3.37 7.04 0.22
C GLY A 14 3.14 5.53 0.08
N GLY A 15 2.26 4.96 0.91
CA GLY A 15 1.87 3.55 0.82
C GLY A 15 1.19 3.21 -0.52
N ILE A 16 0.28 4.07 -0.99
CA ILE A 16 -0.37 3.93 -2.31
C ILE A 16 0.69 3.95 -3.42
N TRP A 17 1.54 4.97 -3.44
CA TRP A 17 2.55 5.16 -4.48
C TRP A 17 3.54 4.00 -4.55
N LYS A 18 4.06 3.56 -3.41
CA LYS A 18 4.97 2.42 -3.32
C LYS A 18 4.30 1.11 -3.78
N PHE A 19 3.08 0.86 -3.33
CA PHE A 19 2.34 -0.34 -3.77
C PHE A 19 2.06 -0.32 -5.27
N TRP A 20 1.69 0.84 -5.81
CA TRP A 20 1.37 1.01 -7.22
C TRP A 20 2.58 0.82 -8.13
N THR A 21 3.74 1.37 -7.74
CA THR A 21 5.00 1.22 -8.47
C THR A 21 5.56 -0.20 -8.39
N GLY A 22 5.43 -0.85 -7.23
CA GLY A 22 5.86 -2.23 -7.01
C GLY A 22 4.83 -3.30 -7.38
N PHE A 23 3.66 -2.94 -7.90
CA PHE A 23 2.53 -3.86 -8.11
C PHE A 23 2.91 -5.10 -8.94
N ASN A 24 3.78 -4.92 -9.93
CA ASN A 24 4.25 -6.00 -10.82
C ASN A 24 5.07 -7.09 -10.10
N ARG A 25 5.53 -6.84 -8.86
CA ARG A 25 6.24 -7.82 -8.02
C ARG A 25 5.32 -8.59 -7.08
N THR A 26 4.05 -8.20 -7.02
CA THR A 26 3.03 -8.91 -6.24
C THR A 26 2.52 -10.11 -7.01
N ASN A 27 1.85 -11.02 -6.31
CA ASN A 27 1.14 -12.14 -6.92
C ASN A 27 -0.27 -11.73 -7.41
N PHE A 28 -0.61 -10.44 -7.39
CA PHE A 28 -1.91 -9.97 -7.86
C PHE A 28 -1.87 -9.77 -9.37
N SER A 29 -2.78 -10.42 -10.10
CA SER A 29 -2.96 -10.20 -11.53
C SER A 29 -3.81 -8.96 -11.83
N GLN A 30 -4.68 -8.58 -10.90
CA GLN A 30 -5.63 -7.48 -11.04
C GLN A 30 -5.82 -6.76 -9.71
N GLY A 31 -6.47 -5.59 -9.79
CA GLY A 31 -6.94 -4.90 -8.60
C GLY A 31 -6.03 -3.83 -8.02
N ARG A 32 -5.00 -3.41 -8.76
CA ARG A 32 -4.13 -2.28 -8.38
C ARG A 32 -4.92 -1.05 -7.90
N TRP A 33 -6.05 -0.74 -8.56
CA TRP A 33 -6.84 0.46 -8.29
C TRP A 33 -7.60 0.44 -6.95
N TYR A 34 -8.01 -0.74 -6.44
CA TYR A 34 -8.66 -0.87 -5.13
C TYR A 34 -7.69 -1.34 -4.05
N LEU A 35 -6.76 -2.24 -4.38
CA LEU A 35 -5.79 -2.78 -3.43
C LEU A 35 -4.81 -1.72 -2.94
N ALA A 36 -4.42 -0.75 -3.79
CA ALA A 36 -3.52 0.32 -3.39
C ALA A 36 -4.15 1.26 -2.33
N PRO A 37 -5.30 1.92 -2.56
CA PRO A 37 -5.88 2.84 -1.57
C PRO A 37 -6.39 2.14 -0.30
N LEU A 38 -6.73 0.85 -0.37
CA LEU A 38 -7.19 0.06 0.78
C LEU A 38 -6.07 -0.49 1.65
N TRP A 39 -4.81 -0.16 1.36
CA TRP A 39 -3.65 -0.70 2.07
C TRP A 39 -3.69 -0.59 3.61
N PRO A 40 -4.19 0.51 4.23
CA PRO A 40 -4.17 0.63 5.69
C PRO A 40 -5.05 -0.41 6.39
N VAL A 41 -6.14 -0.82 5.73
CA VAL A 41 -7.08 -1.83 6.25
C VAL A 41 -6.59 -3.23 5.90
N LEU A 42 -6.00 -3.40 4.71
CA LEU A 42 -5.57 -4.71 4.23
C LEU A 42 -4.24 -5.17 4.83
N ILE A 43 -3.45 -4.28 5.46
CA ILE A 43 -2.18 -4.63 6.13
C ILE A 43 -2.34 -5.70 7.22
N PHE A 44 -3.53 -5.82 7.81
CA PHE A 44 -3.84 -6.84 8.81
C PHE A 44 -4.07 -8.24 8.22
N ASN A 45 -4.36 -8.32 6.91
CA ASN A 45 -4.49 -9.57 6.18
C ASN A 45 -3.11 -10.12 5.79
N LYS A 46 -2.77 -11.34 6.24
CA LYS A 46 -1.44 -11.95 6.04
C LYS A 46 -1.06 -12.07 4.55
N PRO A 47 -1.89 -12.66 3.65
CA PRO A 47 -1.64 -12.66 2.21
C PRO A 47 -1.41 -11.27 1.61
N TYR A 48 -2.24 -10.29 1.97
CA TYR A 48 -2.07 -8.93 1.46
C TYR A 48 -0.76 -8.32 1.93
N ARG A 49 -0.45 -8.39 3.23
CA ARG A 49 0.79 -7.86 3.82
C ARG A 49 2.04 -8.42 3.17
N GLN A 50 2.05 -9.73 2.85
CA GLN A 50 3.16 -10.35 2.13
C GLN A 50 3.36 -9.73 0.75
N ASN A 51 2.27 -9.51 0.00
CA ASN A 51 2.32 -8.87 -1.32
C ASN A 51 2.67 -7.38 -1.22
N PHE A 52 2.15 -6.68 -0.21
CA PHE A 52 2.50 -5.29 0.06
C PHE A 52 4.00 -5.13 0.31
N ASN A 53 4.60 -6.01 1.12
CA ASN A 53 6.04 -6.04 1.34
C ASN A 53 6.83 -6.36 0.06
N LYS A 54 6.31 -7.21 -0.84
CA LYS A 54 6.94 -7.45 -2.15
C LYS A 54 6.94 -6.19 -3.02
N ALA A 55 5.84 -5.44 -3.02
CA ALA A 55 5.74 -4.18 -3.74
C ALA A 55 6.67 -3.09 -3.16
N LEU A 56 6.84 -3.06 -1.83
CA LEU A 56 7.73 -2.11 -1.14
C LEU A 56 9.22 -2.34 -1.42
N LYS A 57 9.63 -3.59 -1.69
CA LYS A 57 11.02 -3.99 -1.95
C LYS A 57 11.55 -3.56 -3.33
N GLY A 58 11.02 -2.45 -3.88
CA GLY A 58 11.47 -1.78 -5.11
C GLY A 58 12.98 -1.86 -5.31
#